data_AF-A0A514LJI6-F1
#
_entry.id   AF-A0A514LJI6-F1
#
_cell.length_a   1.000
_cell.length_b   1.000
_cell.length_c   1.000
_cell.angle_alpha   90.00
_cell.angle_beta   90.00
_cell.angle_gamma   90.00
#
_symmetry.space_group_name_H-M   'P 1'
#
loop_
_entity.id
_entity.type
_entity.pdbx_description
1 polymer ?
#
loop_
_entity_poly.entity_id
_entity_poly.type
_entity_poly.pdbx_seq_one_letter_code
_entity_poly.pdbx_strand_id
1 'polypeptide(L)' 'MIKIDDMQIPAERYEDVKSAREALKKDEIIVKDNDGNIWIVDNENYPKIEGYGYERIDPNSSTE' A
#
# COMPACT_ATOMS: atom_id res chain seq x y z
N MET A 1 -7.80 -6.20 -3.00
CA MET A 1 -6.79 -6.82 -3.88
C MET A 1 -6.44 -5.84 -4.99
N ILE A 2 -5.17 -5.78 -5.35
CA ILE A 2 -4.68 -5.03 -6.51
C ILE A 2 -4.62 -5.99 -7.70
N LYS A 3 -5.16 -5.59 -8.86
CA LYS A 3 -5.10 -6.36 -10.11
C LYS A 3 -4.32 -5.55 -11.14
N ILE A 4 -3.22 -6.11 -11.61
CA ILE A 4 -2.35 -5.47 -12.59
C ILE A 4 -2.08 -6.49 -13.69
N ASP A 5 -2.59 -6.23 -14.88
CA ASP A 5 -2.50 -7.18 -16.01
C ASP A 5 -2.99 -8.58 -15.58
N ASP A 6 -2.18 -9.64 -15.69
CA ASP A 6 -2.48 -10.99 -15.20
C ASP A 6 -2.17 -11.19 -13.68
N MET A 7 -1.49 -10.25 -13.04
CA MET A 7 -1.08 -10.37 -11.63
C MET A 7 -2.20 -9.98 -10.66
N GLN A 8 -2.36 -10.80 -9.63
CA GLN A 8 -3.26 -10.55 -8.51
C GLN A 8 -2.44 -10.42 -7.23
N ILE A 9 -2.39 -9.21 -6.68
CA ILE A 9 -1.64 -8.91 -5.47
C ILE A 9 -2.61 -8.83 -4.28
N PRO A 10 -2.42 -9.63 -3.21
CA PRO A 10 -3.20 -9.51 -2.00
C PRO A 10 -2.95 -8.13 -1.39
N ALA A 11 -4.02 -7.38 -1.21
CA ALA A 11 -3.99 -6.01 -0.75
C ALA A 11 -5.33 -5.63 -0.13
N GLU A 12 -5.31 -4.83 0.93
CA GLU A 12 -6.50 -4.26 1.55
C GLU A 12 -6.55 -2.76 1.31
N ARG A 13 -7.72 -2.23 0.92
CA ARG A 13 -7.90 -0.80 0.58
C ARG A 13 -8.45 -0.06 1.78
N TYR A 14 -7.94 1.14 2.01
CA TYR A 14 -8.39 2.05 3.07
C TYR A 14 -8.71 3.43 2.51
N GLU A 15 -9.53 4.17 3.26
CA GLU A 15 -9.92 5.54 2.92
C GLU A 15 -8.82 6.55 3.27
N ASP A 16 -7.99 6.23 4.26
CA ASP A 16 -6.94 7.10 4.76
C ASP A 16 -5.77 6.32 5.38
N VAL A 17 -4.61 7.00 5.45
CA VAL A 17 -3.35 6.44 5.98
C VAL A 17 -3.47 6.09 7.47
N LYS A 18 -4.30 6.82 8.22
CA LYS A 18 -4.47 6.59 9.66
C LYS A 18 -5.13 5.23 9.89
N SER A 19 -6.26 4.98 9.24
CA SER A 19 -6.97 3.70 9.29
C SER A 19 -6.08 2.56 8.79
N ALA A 20 -5.32 2.78 7.71
CA ALA A 20 -4.36 1.80 7.23
C ALA A 20 -3.26 1.51 8.27
N ARG A 21 -2.74 2.53 8.95
CA ARG A 21 -1.72 2.37 10.00
C ARG A 21 -2.23 1.59 11.21
N GLU A 22 -3.49 1.78 11.59
CA GLU A 22 -4.12 1.03 12.68
C GLU A 22 -4.31 -0.45 12.34
N ALA A 23 -4.52 -0.78 11.06
CA ALA A 23 -4.65 -2.15 10.58
C ALA A 23 -3.32 -2.81 10.15
N LEU A 24 -2.26 -2.01 9.98
CA LEU A 24 -0.95 -2.45 9.49
C LEU A 24 -0.34 -3.52 10.41
N LYS A 25 -0.04 -4.69 9.84
CA LYS A 25 0.62 -5.78 10.55
C LYS A 25 2.14 -5.73 10.34
N LYS A 26 2.81 -6.59 11.09
CA LYS A 26 4.23 -6.84 10.91
C LYS A 26 4.49 -7.39 9.50
N ASP A 27 5.51 -6.86 8.83
CA ASP A 27 5.93 -7.19 7.47
C ASP A 27 4.99 -6.68 6.34
N GLU A 28 4.00 -5.86 6.67
CA GLU A 28 3.20 -5.12 5.68
C GLU A 28 3.70 -3.68 5.51
N ILE A 29 3.35 -3.05 4.39
CA ILE A 29 3.60 -1.64 4.13
C ILE A 29 2.34 -0.96 3.59
N ILE A 30 2.26 0.34 3.85
CA ILE A 30 1.24 1.20 3.28
C ILE A 30 1.77 1.76 1.96
N VAL A 31 0.94 1.71 0.92
CA VAL A 31 1.23 2.28 -0.39
C VAL A 31 0.06 3.14 -0.86
N LYS A 32 0.35 4.11 -1.72
CA LYS A 32 -0.64 4.93 -2.39
C LYS A 32 -0.54 4.73 -3.88
N ASP A 33 -1.67 4.51 -4.54
CA ASP A 33 -1.70 4.38 -6.00
C ASP A 33 -1.87 5.75 -6.69
N ASN A 34 -1.73 5.79 -8.02
CA ASN A 34 -1.80 7.02 -8.82
C ASN A 34 -3.16 7.76 -8.72
N ASP A 35 -4.25 7.05 -8.42
CA ASP A 35 -5.59 7.62 -8.22
C ASP A 35 -5.77 8.15 -6.78
N GLY A 36 -4.76 7.92 -5.93
CA GLY A 36 -4.69 8.42 -4.56
C GLY A 36 -5.33 7.51 -3.51
N ASN A 37 -5.74 6.28 -3.86
CA ASN A 37 -6.24 5.36 -2.85
C ASN A 37 -5.07 4.78 -2.03
N ILE A 38 -5.39 4.47 -0.77
CA ILE A 38 -4.45 3.88 0.18
C ILE A 38 -4.64 2.36 0.21
N TRP A 39 -3.53 1.65 0.15
CA TRP A 39 -3.50 0.20 0.19
C TRP A 39 -2.49 -0.29 1.21
N ILE A 40 -2.82 -1.39 1.89
CA ILE A 40 -1.84 -2.19 2.61
C ILE A 40 -1.49 -3.39 1.74
N VAL A 41 -0.19 -3.59 1.56
CA VAL A 41 0.36 -4.74 0.85
C VAL A 41 1.47 -5.35 1.68
N ASP A 42 1.68 -6.65 1.48
CA ASP A 42 2.86 -7.29 2.04
C ASP A 42 4.15 -6.67 1.45
N ASN A 43 5.18 -6.50 2.29
CA ASN A 43 6.45 -5.93 1.87
C ASN A 43 7.09 -6.73 0.72
N GLU A 44 6.89 -8.05 0.66
CA GLU A 44 7.39 -8.91 -0.43
C GLU A 44 6.67 -8.66 -1.77
N ASN A 45 5.46 -8.10 -1.74
CA ASN A 45 4.68 -7.78 -2.93
C ASN A 45 4.92 -6.36 -3.45
N TYR A 46 5.46 -5.46 -2.63
CA TYR A 46 5.73 -4.09 -3.05
C TYR A 46 6.60 -3.94 -4.31
N PRO A 47 7.72 -4.68 -4.48
CA PRO A 47 8.54 -4.59 -5.69
C PRO A 47 7.77 -4.95 -6.98
N LYS A 48 6.66 -5.70 -6.86
CA LYS A 48 5.81 -6.08 -7.99
C LYS A 48 4.88 -4.96 -8.43
N ILE A 49 4.62 -3.98 -7.56
CA ILE A 49 3.68 -2.87 -7.81
C ILE A 49 4.37 -1.50 -7.87
N GLU A 50 5.58 -1.36 -7.31
CA GLU A 50 6.36 -0.11 -7.33
C GLU A 50 6.53 0.44 -8.75
N GLY A 51 6.85 -0.42 -9.72
CA GLY A 51 6.99 -0.04 -11.13
C GLY A 51 5.69 0.40 -11.83
N TYR A 52 4.54 0.26 -11.18
CA TYR A 52 3.23 0.66 -11.68
C TYR A 52 2.73 1.98 -11.06
N GLY A 53 3.61 2.71 -10.36
CA GLY A 53 3.29 4.01 -9.75
C GLY A 53 2.62 3.89 -8.38
N TYR A 54 2.86 2.79 -7.67
CA TYR A 54 2.51 2.69 -6.26
C TYR A 54 3.65 3.25 -5.42
N GLU A 55 3.35 4.27 -4.61
CA GLU A 55 4.32 4.94 -3.76
C GLU A 55 4.23 4.43 -2.33
N ARG A 56 5.36 4.07 -1.73
CA ARG A 56 5.42 3.68 -0.32
C ARG A 56 5.17 4.90 0.58
N ILE A 57 4.23 4.75 1.52
CA ILE A 57 4.00 5.71 2.58
C ILE A 57 4.70 5.20 3.83
N ASP A 58 5.60 6.01 4.38
CA ASP A 58 6.18 5.71 5.67
C ASP A 58 5.12 5.96 6.77
N PRO A 59 4.70 4.93 7.54
CA PRO A 59 3.67 5.10 8.55
C PRO A 59 4.14 5.97 9.72
N ASN A 60 5.44 6.24 9.86
CA ASN A 60 6.04 7.08 10.87
C ASN A 60 6.47 8.46 10.34
N SER A 61 6.20 8.78 9.07
CA SER A 61 6.35 10.13 8.53
C SER A 61 5.28 11.03 9.14
N SER A 62 5.55 11.50 10.36
CA SER A 62 4.96 12.73 10.89
C SER A 62 5.47 13.88 10.02
N THR A 63 4.76 14.20 8.95
CA THR A 63 4.90 15.53 8.37
C THR A 63 3.96 16.42 9.17
N GLU A 64 4.52 16.97 10.26
CA GLU A 64 3.97 18.12 10.99
C GLU A 64 3.80 19.34 10.08
#